data_AF-A0A9E3Z363-F1
#
_entry.id   AF-A0A9E3Z363-F1
#
_cell.length_a   1.000
_cell.length_b   1.000
_cell.length_c   1.000
_cell.angle_alpha   90.00
_cell.angle_beta   90.00
_cell.angle_gamma   90.00
#
_symmetry.space_group_name_H-M   'P 1'
#
loop_
_entity.id
_entity.type
_entity.pdbx_description
1 polymer ?
#
loop_
_entity_poly.entity_id
_entity_poly.type
_entity_poly.pdbx_seq_one_letter_code
_entity_poly.pdbx_strand_id
1 'polypeptide(L)'
;MIRPNALHHIAISTGDIKKQIEYFSDVLGMELIALYWMHGVEGAWHGFMRLGEGAVAFVFTEQNPELETTIGHTHPGNAGGASAPGTLQHLALNVDTHEEMLAMRDRIRSRGIPVMGPIDHGLCFSIYFAGPENLSLEISTNDKADYPLDLDGTWIDPEVVKLAGISEAELARYQNPAPFETPTQSVPQPEYDESKPHLAYPLEAYKEMLKLPDEVIAASMTDKEPPAKN
;
A
#
# COMPACT_ATOMS: atom_id res chain seq x y z
N MET A 1 13.60 -1.31 19.40
CA MET A 1 13.77 -0.35 18.30
C MET A 1 12.39 -0.01 17.77
N ILE A 2 12.02 1.26 17.71
CA ILE A 2 10.73 1.68 17.17
C ILE A 2 10.80 1.58 15.65
N ARG A 3 9.86 0.85 15.04
CA ARG A 3 9.70 0.73 13.60
C ARG A 3 8.26 0.33 13.26
N PRO A 4 7.73 0.69 12.09
CA PRO A 4 6.50 0.09 11.57
C PRO A 4 6.64 -1.44 11.54
N ASN A 5 5.57 -2.15 11.89
CA ASN A 5 5.58 -3.62 12.05
C ASN A 5 4.56 -4.36 11.18
N ALA A 6 3.62 -3.64 10.55
CA ALA A 6 2.64 -4.17 9.63
C ALA A 6 2.06 -3.02 8.79
N LEU A 7 1.34 -3.37 7.73
CA LEU A 7 0.50 -2.42 7.01
C LEU A 7 -0.73 -2.10 7.87
N HIS A 8 -0.94 -0.82 8.20
CA HIS A 8 -2.17 -0.40 8.86
C HIS A 8 -3.34 -0.36 7.85
N HIS A 9 -3.14 0.30 6.71
CA HIS A 9 -3.96 0.13 5.51
C HIS A 9 -3.22 0.63 4.28
N ILE A 10 -3.67 0.22 3.10
CA ILE A 10 -3.29 0.82 1.81
C ILE A 10 -4.52 1.47 1.19
N ALA A 11 -4.38 2.67 0.64
CA ALA A 11 -5.48 3.40 0.01
C ALA A 11 -5.29 3.45 -1.51
N ILE A 12 -6.28 2.98 -2.25
CA ILE A 12 -6.29 2.94 -3.72
C ILE A 12 -7.34 3.93 -4.22
N SER A 13 -6.93 4.84 -5.10
CA SER A 13 -7.86 5.78 -5.75
C SER A 13 -8.76 5.03 -6.72
N THR A 14 -10.05 5.36 -6.73
CA THR A 14 -11.03 4.72 -7.62
C THR A 14 -12.06 5.72 -8.15
N GLY A 15 -12.48 5.49 -9.40
CA GLY A 15 -13.64 6.16 -10.01
C GLY A 15 -14.95 5.41 -9.78
N ASP A 16 -14.90 4.14 -9.35
CA ASP A 16 -16.08 3.33 -9.04
C ASP A 16 -15.87 2.49 -7.78
N ILE A 17 -16.09 3.11 -6.62
CA ILE A 17 -15.94 2.46 -5.32
C ILE A 17 -16.84 1.23 -5.14
N LYS A 18 -18.03 1.25 -5.76
CA LYS A 18 -18.96 0.12 -5.69
C LYS A 18 -18.37 -1.09 -6.41
N LYS A 19 -17.83 -0.89 -7.62
CA LYS A 19 -17.19 -1.97 -8.39
C LYS A 19 -15.96 -2.54 -7.68
N GLN A 20 -15.18 -1.69 -7.02
CA GLN A 20 -14.07 -2.16 -6.19
C GLN A 20 -14.55 -3.02 -5.02
N ILE A 21 -15.54 -2.55 -4.26
CA ILE A 21 -16.13 -3.32 -3.14
C ILE A 21 -16.71 -4.65 -3.62
N GLU A 22 -17.48 -4.65 -4.71
CA GLU A 22 -18.09 -5.86 -5.28
C GLU A 22 -17.02 -6.87 -5.70
N TYR A 23 -15.98 -6.41 -6.41
CA TYR A 23 -14.89 -7.26 -6.84
C TYR A 23 -14.14 -7.87 -5.65
N PHE A 24 -13.67 -7.05 -4.71
CA PHE A 24 -12.87 -7.55 -3.57
C PHE A 24 -13.72 -8.42 -2.63
N SER A 25 -15.03 -8.19 -2.55
CA SER A 25 -15.93 -9.06 -1.78
C SER A 25 -16.20 -10.40 -2.46
N ASP A 26 -16.65 -10.41 -3.72
CA ASP A 26 -17.02 -11.66 -4.38
C ASP A 26 -15.78 -12.46 -4.82
N VAL A 27 -14.82 -11.82 -5.48
CA VAL A 27 -13.66 -12.49 -6.06
C VAL A 27 -12.71 -12.94 -4.96
N LEU A 28 -12.37 -12.05 -4.02
CA LEU A 28 -11.36 -12.32 -2.99
C LEU A 28 -11.96 -12.74 -1.64
N GLY A 29 -13.27 -12.61 -1.44
CA GLY A 29 -13.91 -13.00 -0.18
C GLY A 29 -13.65 -12.01 0.95
N MET A 30 -13.25 -10.77 0.65
CA MET A 30 -12.98 -9.76 1.68
C MET A 30 -14.27 -9.16 2.23
N GLU A 31 -14.22 -8.65 3.46
CA GLU A 31 -15.37 -8.09 4.17
C GLU A 31 -15.31 -6.56 4.15
N LEU A 32 -16.39 -5.89 3.71
CA LEU A 32 -16.53 -4.44 3.88
C LEU A 32 -16.76 -4.12 5.36
N ILE A 33 -15.87 -3.35 5.96
CA ILE A 33 -15.91 -3.00 7.39
C ILE A 33 -16.16 -1.52 7.66
N ALA A 34 -15.99 -0.66 6.66
CA ALA A 34 -16.41 0.75 6.74
C ALA A 34 -16.72 1.30 5.33
N LEU A 35 -17.72 2.17 5.23
CA LEU A 35 -18.01 2.98 4.04
C LEU A 35 -18.66 4.29 4.51
N TYR A 36 -17.97 5.42 4.32
CA TYR A 36 -18.37 6.69 4.91
C TYR A 36 -17.77 7.89 4.15
N TRP A 37 -18.26 9.08 4.45
CA TRP A 37 -17.71 10.34 3.94
C TRP A 37 -16.28 10.54 4.42
N MET A 38 -15.36 10.82 3.51
CA MET A 38 -13.96 11.04 3.87
C MET A 38 -13.85 12.30 4.75
N HIS A 39 -13.22 12.13 5.91
CA HIS A 39 -13.00 13.17 6.91
C HIS A 39 -12.47 14.49 6.29
N GLY A 40 -13.29 15.54 6.33
CA GLY A 40 -12.88 16.89 5.95
C GLY A 40 -12.64 17.11 4.44
N VAL A 41 -13.08 16.20 3.57
CA VAL A 41 -12.97 16.34 2.11
C VAL A 41 -14.36 16.27 1.48
N GLU A 42 -14.85 17.40 0.97
CA GLU A 42 -16.17 17.50 0.35
C GLU A 42 -16.27 16.58 -0.88
N GLY A 43 -17.39 15.86 -1.01
CA GLY A 43 -17.65 14.96 -2.14
C GLY A 43 -16.87 13.64 -2.13
N ALA A 44 -16.02 13.40 -1.12
CA ALA A 44 -15.15 12.23 -1.08
C ALA A 44 -15.68 11.11 -0.17
N TRP A 45 -15.41 9.86 -0.55
CA TRP A 45 -15.79 8.66 0.21
C TRP A 45 -14.60 7.76 0.47
N HIS A 46 -14.63 7.10 1.63
CA HIS A 46 -13.71 6.05 2.01
C HIS A 46 -14.46 4.74 2.22
N GLY A 47 -14.00 3.67 1.58
CA GLY A 47 -14.43 2.30 1.83
C GLY A 47 -13.26 1.45 2.32
N PHE A 48 -13.45 0.61 3.33
CA PHE A 48 -12.41 -0.25 3.88
C PHE A 48 -12.82 -1.72 3.80
N MET A 49 -11.99 -2.52 3.13
CA MET A 49 -12.07 -3.98 3.07
C MET A 49 -11.08 -4.58 4.08
N ARG A 50 -11.56 -5.48 4.93
CA ARG A 50 -10.75 -6.12 5.99
C ARG A 50 -9.60 -6.95 5.40
N LEU A 51 -8.40 -6.78 5.95
CA LEU A 51 -7.21 -7.55 5.62
C LEU A 51 -6.41 -7.88 6.89
N GLY A 52 -6.76 -8.99 7.56
CA GLY A 52 -6.19 -9.32 8.88
C GLY A 52 -6.45 -8.19 9.89
N GLU A 53 -5.38 -7.65 10.47
CA GLU A 53 -5.40 -6.48 11.37
C GLU A 53 -5.35 -5.14 10.63
N GLY A 54 -5.11 -5.15 9.31
CA GLY A 54 -5.11 -3.98 8.45
C GLY A 54 -6.31 -3.93 7.50
N ALA A 55 -6.23 -3.08 6.48
CA ALA A 55 -7.28 -2.96 5.46
C ALA A 55 -6.77 -2.54 4.08
N VAL A 56 -7.52 -2.92 3.04
CA VAL A 56 -7.45 -2.28 1.73
C VAL A 56 -8.55 -1.21 1.70
N ALA A 57 -8.17 0.04 1.52
CA ALA A 57 -9.08 1.17 1.44
C ALA A 57 -9.25 1.63 -0.01
N PHE A 58 -10.46 2.06 -0.36
CA PHE A 58 -10.78 2.71 -1.60
C PHE A 58 -11.15 4.16 -1.35
N VAL A 59 -10.48 5.06 -2.07
CA VAL A 59 -10.69 6.51 -1.97
C VAL A 59 -11.34 6.98 -3.24
N PHE A 60 -12.55 7.49 -3.10
CA PHE A 60 -13.28 8.14 -4.18
C PHE A 60 -13.31 9.64 -3.94
N THR A 61 -13.00 10.42 -4.99
CA THR A 61 -13.34 11.83 -5.08
C THR A 61 -14.10 12.08 -6.37
N GLU A 62 -14.90 13.14 -6.43
CA GLU A 62 -15.74 13.46 -7.60
C GLU A 62 -14.94 13.63 -8.91
N GLN A 63 -13.63 13.92 -8.82
CA GLN A 63 -12.76 14.07 -9.99
C GLN A 63 -12.22 12.74 -10.50
N ASN A 64 -12.15 11.69 -9.65
CA ASN A 64 -11.54 10.42 -10.01
C ASN A 64 -12.15 9.76 -11.27
N PRO A 65 -13.48 9.74 -11.48
CA PRO A 65 -14.08 9.12 -12.67
C PRO A 65 -13.60 9.69 -14.01
N GLU A 66 -13.13 10.94 -14.02
CA GLU A 66 -12.65 11.64 -15.21
C GLU A 66 -11.13 11.45 -15.44
N LEU A 67 -10.42 10.79 -14.50
CA LEU A 67 -8.99 10.54 -14.62
C LEU A 67 -8.73 9.20 -15.32
N GLU A 68 -7.99 9.24 -16.42
CA GLU A 68 -7.66 8.05 -17.18
C GLU A 68 -6.47 7.27 -16.60
N THR A 69 -6.61 5.95 -16.55
CA THR A 69 -5.48 5.04 -16.29
C THR A 69 -4.73 4.76 -17.59
N THR A 70 -3.42 4.95 -17.59
CA THR A 70 -2.52 4.62 -18.71
C THR A 70 -1.53 3.51 -18.31
N ILE A 71 -1.50 2.41 -19.08
CA ILE A 71 -0.50 1.34 -18.93
C ILE A 71 0.88 1.86 -19.33
N GLY A 72 1.92 1.55 -18.56
CA GLY A 72 3.27 2.09 -18.77
C GLY A 72 3.49 3.43 -18.07
N HIS A 73 2.45 4.03 -17.49
CA HIS A 73 2.52 5.33 -16.83
C HIS A 73 1.88 5.31 -15.44
N THR A 74 0.56 5.22 -15.34
CA THR A 74 -0.11 5.13 -14.01
C THR A 74 -0.15 3.70 -13.48
N HIS A 75 -0.18 2.71 -14.37
CA HIS A 75 -0.33 1.29 -14.07
C HIS A 75 0.67 0.48 -14.88
N PRO A 76 1.21 -0.63 -14.37
CA PRO A 76 2.19 -1.42 -15.12
C PRO A 76 1.57 -2.43 -16.08
N GLY A 77 0.27 -2.71 -15.95
CA GLY A 77 -0.46 -3.71 -16.75
C GLY A 77 -0.18 -5.16 -16.36
N ASN A 78 1.00 -5.47 -15.83
CA ASN A 78 1.33 -6.74 -15.18
C ASN A 78 2.50 -6.54 -14.19
N ALA A 79 2.79 -7.55 -13.36
CA ALA A 79 3.82 -7.48 -12.32
C ALA A 79 5.26 -7.24 -12.83
N GLY A 80 5.55 -7.47 -14.11
CA GLY A 80 6.84 -7.13 -14.75
C GLY A 80 6.84 -5.83 -15.55
N GLY A 81 5.71 -5.14 -15.62
CA GLY A 81 5.55 -3.92 -16.42
C GLY A 81 6.07 -2.67 -15.71
N ALA A 82 6.35 -1.64 -16.51
CA ALA A 82 6.78 -0.34 -16.01
C ALA A 82 5.59 0.57 -15.67
N SER A 83 5.76 1.42 -14.67
CA SER A 83 4.89 2.56 -14.37
C SER A 83 5.76 3.73 -13.89
N ALA A 84 5.16 4.91 -13.73
CA ALA A 84 5.85 6.09 -13.26
C ALA A 84 6.40 5.85 -11.84
N PRO A 85 7.58 6.42 -11.50
CA PRO A 85 8.12 6.30 -10.15
C PRO A 85 7.14 6.79 -9.09
N GLY A 86 6.98 6.01 -8.02
CA GLY A 86 6.10 6.34 -6.90
C GLY A 86 4.62 5.91 -7.06
N THR A 87 4.21 5.36 -8.21
CA THR A 87 2.88 4.74 -8.34
C THR A 87 2.87 3.32 -7.75
N LEU A 88 1.67 2.82 -7.41
CA LEU A 88 1.50 1.41 -7.03
C LEU A 88 1.78 0.53 -8.26
N GLN A 89 2.75 -0.37 -8.16
CA GLN A 89 3.07 -1.30 -9.24
C GLN A 89 2.12 -2.53 -9.17
N HIS A 90 2.15 -3.29 -8.08
CA HIS A 90 1.19 -4.35 -7.81
C HIS A 90 0.85 -4.43 -6.32
N LEU A 91 -0.25 -5.10 -6.00
CA LEU A 91 -0.62 -5.44 -4.62
C LEU A 91 -0.62 -6.96 -4.45
N ALA A 92 0.32 -7.44 -3.64
CA ALA A 92 0.40 -8.83 -3.21
C ALA A 92 -0.31 -9.02 -1.85
N LEU A 93 -1.20 -10.01 -1.78
CA LEU A 93 -1.97 -10.34 -0.59
C LEU A 93 -1.60 -11.74 -0.08
N ASN A 94 -1.33 -11.85 1.21
CA ASN A 94 -0.90 -13.11 1.82
C ASN A 94 -2.07 -14.09 2.03
N VAL A 95 -1.80 -15.37 1.83
CA VAL A 95 -2.55 -16.52 2.41
C VAL A 95 -1.58 -17.43 3.16
N ASP A 96 -2.08 -18.21 4.11
CA ASP A 96 -1.21 -18.87 5.09
C ASP A 96 -0.51 -20.10 4.52
N THR A 97 -1.13 -20.78 3.56
CA THR A 97 -0.58 -22.01 2.99
C THR A 97 -0.59 -22.04 1.47
N HIS A 98 0.27 -22.88 0.90
CA HIS A 98 0.27 -23.16 -0.54
C HIS A 98 -1.07 -23.74 -1.00
N GLU A 99 -1.74 -24.54 -0.17
CA GLU A 99 -3.06 -25.08 -0.48
C GLU A 99 -4.13 -23.99 -0.55
N GLU A 100 -4.12 -23.05 0.40
CA GLU A 100 -5.02 -21.89 0.37
C GLU A 100 -4.80 -20.99 -0.84
N MET A 101 -3.55 -20.81 -1.27
CA MET A 101 -3.26 -20.07 -2.51
C MET A 101 -3.88 -20.76 -3.73
N LEU A 102 -3.80 -22.09 -3.82
CA LEU A 102 -4.45 -22.85 -4.88
C LEU A 102 -5.98 -22.80 -4.78
N ALA A 103 -6.54 -22.81 -3.58
CA ALA A 103 -7.97 -22.63 -3.36
C ALA A 103 -8.43 -21.22 -3.79
N MET A 104 -7.65 -20.17 -3.48
CA MET A 104 -7.92 -18.80 -3.90
C MET A 104 -7.82 -18.65 -5.42
N ARG A 105 -6.84 -19.29 -6.07
CA ARG A 105 -6.75 -19.39 -7.53
C ARG A 105 -8.05 -19.92 -8.14
N ASP A 106 -8.57 -21.02 -7.59
CA ASP A 106 -9.78 -21.66 -8.10
C ASP A 106 -11.03 -20.83 -7.79
N ARG A 107 -11.07 -20.17 -6.64
CA ARG A 107 -12.08 -19.15 -6.31
C ARG A 107 -12.11 -18.07 -7.37
N ILE A 108 -10.98 -17.42 -7.66
CA ILE A 108 -10.88 -16.34 -8.65
C ILE A 108 -11.30 -16.83 -10.05
N ARG A 109 -10.78 -17.98 -10.50
CA ARG A 109 -11.13 -18.56 -11.81
C ARG A 109 -12.61 -18.92 -11.94
N SER A 110 -13.25 -19.37 -10.86
CA SER A 110 -14.70 -19.66 -10.88
C SER A 110 -15.59 -18.43 -11.11
N ARG A 111 -15.05 -17.21 -10.96
CA ARG A 111 -15.71 -15.93 -11.30
C ARG A 111 -15.36 -15.45 -12.71
N GLY A 112 -14.71 -16.30 -13.52
CA GLY A 112 -14.34 -15.99 -14.89
C GLY A 112 -13.09 -15.14 -15.05
N ILE A 113 -12.29 -14.98 -13.99
CA ILE A 113 -11.07 -14.17 -14.01
C ILE A 113 -9.86 -15.06 -14.29
N PRO A 114 -9.09 -14.80 -15.37
CA PRO A 114 -7.86 -15.54 -15.64
C PRO A 114 -6.81 -15.32 -14.54
N VAL A 115 -6.15 -16.41 -14.15
CA VAL A 115 -5.07 -16.39 -13.15
C VAL A 115 -3.83 -17.04 -13.73
N MET A 116 -2.70 -16.34 -13.68
CA MET A 116 -1.36 -16.84 -14.01
C MET A 116 -0.74 -17.49 -12.77
N GLY A 117 -0.04 -18.61 -12.96
CA GLY A 117 0.63 -19.34 -11.88
C GLY A 117 -0.11 -20.62 -11.45
N PRO A 118 0.36 -21.27 -10.37
CA PRO A 118 1.35 -20.77 -9.40
C PRO A 118 2.76 -20.63 -9.98
N ILE A 119 3.53 -19.67 -9.46
CA ILE A 119 4.94 -19.46 -9.76
C ILE A 119 5.72 -19.67 -8.46
N ASP A 120 6.82 -20.42 -8.56
CA ASP A 120 7.79 -20.57 -7.48
C ASP A 120 8.89 -19.53 -7.65
N HIS A 121 8.98 -18.58 -6.73
CA HIS A 121 10.01 -17.54 -6.73
C HIS A 121 11.21 -17.92 -5.84
N GLY A 122 11.23 -19.11 -5.24
CA GLY A 122 12.17 -19.51 -4.19
C GLY A 122 11.88 -18.83 -2.84
N LEU A 123 11.54 -17.54 -2.84
CA LEU A 123 11.16 -16.77 -1.64
C LEU A 123 9.70 -16.89 -1.22
N CYS A 124 8.83 -17.17 -2.19
CA CYS A 124 7.40 -17.38 -1.99
C CYS A 124 6.83 -18.15 -3.19
N PHE A 125 5.61 -18.62 -3.03
CA PHE A 125 4.74 -19.00 -4.14
C PHE A 125 3.72 -17.91 -4.38
N SER A 126 3.40 -17.65 -5.64
CA SER A 126 2.40 -16.65 -5.98
C SER A 126 1.57 -16.97 -7.22
N ILE A 127 0.42 -16.29 -7.33
CA ILE A 127 -0.45 -16.26 -8.50
C ILE A 127 -0.80 -14.81 -8.84
N TYR A 128 -0.97 -14.49 -10.13
CA TYR A 128 -1.22 -13.13 -10.62
C TYR A 128 -2.51 -13.03 -11.42
N PHE A 129 -3.25 -11.94 -11.25
CA PHE A 129 -4.54 -11.69 -11.89
C PHE A 129 -4.87 -10.19 -11.91
N ALA A 130 -5.78 -9.78 -12.80
CA ALA A 130 -6.17 -8.38 -12.94
C ALA A 130 -7.35 -8.03 -12.02
N GLY A 131 -7.32 -6.86 -11.39
CA GLY A 131 -8.45 -6.24 -10.71
C GLY A 131 -9.13 -5.15 -11.55
N PRO A 132 -10.18 -4.50 -11.03
CA PRO A 132 -10.79 -3.34 -11.66
C PRO A 132 -9.77 -2.22 -11.88
N GLU A 133 -10.06 -1.33 -12.83
CA GLU A 133 -9.25 -0.11 -13.07
C GLU A 133 -7.76 -0.39 -13.33
N ASN A 134 -7.46 -1.53 -13.96
CA ASN A 134 -6.10 -1.99 -14.31
C ASN A 134 -5.20 -2.34 -13.11
N LEU A 135 -5.77 -2.59 -11.93
CA LEU A 135 -5.01 -3.10 -10.79
C LEU A 135 -4.31 -4.43 -11.14
N SER A 136 -3.02 -4.51 -10.84
CA SER A 136 -2.24 -5.75 -10.90
C SER A 136 -2.24 -6.39 -9.51
N LEU A 137 -2.92 -7.53 -9.36
CA LEU A 137 -3.10 -8.20 -8.09
C LEU A 137 -2.35 -9.52 -8.03
N GLU A 138 -1.90 -9.87 -6.84
CA GLU A 138 -1.16 -11.09 -6.54
C GLU A 138 -1.70 -11.72 -5.25
N ILE A 139 -1.80 -13.06 -5.22
CA ILE A 139 -1.89 -13.82 -3.97
C ILE A 139 -0.57 -14.54 -3.78
N SER A 140 0.03 -14.38 -2.60
CA SER A 140 1.34 -14.96 -2.29
C SER A 140 1.29 -15.73 -0.97
N THR A 141 2.21 -16.68 -0.80
CA THR A 141 2.44 -17.37 0.46
C THR A 141 3.91 -17.77 0.59
N ASN A 142 4.43 -17.71 1.81
CA ASN A 142 5.77 -18.20 2.13
C ASN A 142 5.76 -19.69 2.53
N ASP A 143 4.58 -20.32 2.63
CA ASP A 143 4.51 -21.75 2.88
C ASP A 143 5.22 -22.53 1.76
N LYS A 144 6.08 -23.45 2.17
CA LYS A 144 6.97 -24.25 1.31
C LYS A 144 8.04 -23.47 0.54
N ALA A 145 8.24 -22.18 0.80
CA ALA A 145 9.35 -21.44 0.21
C ALA A 145 10.70 -22.06 0.64
N ASP A 146 11.59 -22.31 -0.33
CA ASP A 146 12.93 -22.86 -0.06
C ASP A 146 13.82 -21.83 0.65
N TYR A 147 13.67 -20.56 0.29
CA TYR A 147 14.49 -19.44 0.76
C TYR A 147 13.60 -18.24 1.08
N PRO A 148 12.75 -18.27 2.12
CA PRO A 148 11.92 -17.11 2.46
C PRO A 148 12.75 -15.86 2.71
N LEU A 149 12.17 -14.68 2.53
CA LEU A 149 12.85 -13.42 2.88
C LEU A 149 13.29 -13.44 4.35
N ASP A 150 14.56 -13.16 4.58
CA ASP A 150 15.19 -13.17 5.90
C ASP A 150 15.99 -11.88 6.16
N LEU A 151 16.57 -11.80 7.35
CA LEU A 151 17.47 -10.70 7.74
C LEU A 151 18.95 -11.06 7.57
N ASP A 152 19.25 -12.28 7.14
CA ASP A 152 20.62 -12.77 6.91
C ASP A 152 21.17 -12.28 5.55
N GLY A 153 20.31 -11.69 4.72
CA GLY A 153 20.69 -11.07 3.45
C GLY A 153 20.74 -12.05 2.30
N THR A 154 20.06 -13.20 2.41
CA THR A 154 20.05 -14.27 1.39
C THR A 154 19.61 -13.76 0.00
N TRP A 155 18.75 -12.74 -0.03
CA TRP A 155 18.22 -12.12 -1.24
C TRP A 155 18.90 -10.81 -1.65
N ILE A 156 20.04 -10.48 -1.05
CA ILE A 156 20.81 -9.28 -1.41
C ILE A 156 21.88 -9.68 -2.42
N ASP A 157 21.60 -9.45 -3.70
CA ASP A 157 22.51 -9.73 -4.81
C ASP A 157 23.63 -8.67 -4.91
N PRO A 158 24.91 -9.04 -4.77
CA PRO A 158 26.04 -8.10 -4.88
C PRO A 158 26.13 -7.39 -6.23
N GLU A 159 25.71 -8.02 -7.33
CA GLU A 159 25.69 -7.40 -8.66
C GLU A 159 24.66 -6.27 -8.70
N VAL A 160 23.46 -6.52 -8.16
CA VAL A 160 22.39 -5.52 -8.09
C VAL A 160 22.76 -4.37 -7.16
N VAL A 161 23.37 -4.65 -6.01
CA VAL A 161 23.92 -3.62 -5.09
C VAL A 161 24.86 -2.68 -5.84
N LYS A 162 25.78 -3.24 -6.64
CA LYS A 162 26.72 -2.46 -7.45
C LYS A 162 26.01 -1.65 -8.54
N LEU A 163 25.05 -2.24 -9.26
CA LEU A 163 24.27 -1.56 -10.30
C LEU A 163 23.43 -0.40 -9.73
N ALA A 164 22.92 -0.57 -8.50
CA ALA A 164 22.20 0.47 -7.77
C ALA A 164 23.11 1.58 -7.23
N GLY A 165 24.44 1.45 -7.37
CA GLY A 165 25.39 2.45 -6.87
C GLY A 165 25.52 2.48 -5.34
N ILE A 166 25.13 1.40 -4.66
CA ILE A 166 25.16 1.30 -3.20
C ILE A 166 26.57 0.87 -2.75
N SER A 167 27.20 1.67 -1.89
CA SER A 167 28.48 1.33 -1.26
C SER A 167 28.33 0.30 -0.14
N GLU A 168 29.42 -0.37 0.23
CA GLU A 168 29.44 -1.32 1.36
C GLU A 168 28.98 -0.67 2.68
N ALA A 169 29.40 0.59 2.92
CA ALA A 169 29.01 1.35 4.10
C ALA A 169 27.51 1.69 4.10
N GLU A 170 26.94 1.99 2.93
CA GLU A 170 25.50 2.22 2.80
C GLU A 170 24.71 0.93 3.02
N LEU A 171 25.11 -0.18 2.38
CA LEU A 171 24.45 -1.47 2.54
C LEU A 171 24.43 -1.90 4.02
N ALA A 172 25.57 -1.81 4.70
CA ALA A 172 25.66 -2.12 6.13
C ALA A 172 24.71 -1.27 6.98
N ARG A 173 24.59 0.03 6.67
CA ARG A 173 23.66 0.96 7.35
C ARG A 173 22.19 0.66 7.02
N TYR A 174 21.87 0.20 5.81
CA TYR A 174 20.51 -0.15 5.41
C TYR A 174 20.03 -1.44 6.08
N GLN A 175 20.90 -2.45 6.18
CA GLN A 175 20.59 -3.69 6.91
C GLN A 175 20.52 -3.47 8.42
N ASN A 176 21.24 -2.48 8.95
CA ASN A 176 21.32 -2.16 10.38
C ASN A 176 21.02 -0.68 10.63
N PRO A 177 19.77 -0.23 10.44
CA PRO A 177 19.42 1.16 10.64
C PRO A 177 19.65 1.58 12.10
N ALA A 178 20.12 2.82 12.28
CA ALA A 178 20.40 3.36 13.60
C ALA A 178 19.13 3.35 14.47
N PRO A 179 19.21 2.93 15.75
CA PRO A 179 18.07 3.00 16.64
C PRO A 179 17.68 4.46 16.89
N PHE A 180 16.37 4.73 16.94
CA PHE A 180 15.86 5.99 17.45
C PHE A 180 15.62 5.86 18.96
N GLU A 181 16.39 6.61 19.75
CA GLU A 181 16.17 6.76 21.19
C GLU A 181 15.05 7.77 21.42
N THR A 182 13.94 7.33 22.01
CA THR A 182 12.80 8.21 22.26
C THR A 182 13.19 9.31 23.25
N PRO A 183 13.21 10.59 22.85
CA PRO A 183 13.52 11.68 23.75
C PRO A 183 12.42 11.85 24.82
N THR A 184 12.75 12.48 25.93
CA THR A 184 11.79 12.79 27.00
C THR A 184 10.75 13.85 26.61
N GLN A 185 11.05 14.62 25.57
CA GLN A 185 10.16 15.63 24.97
C GLN A 185 10.08 15.37 23.47
N SER A 186 8.92 15.59 22.86
CA SER A 186 8.73 15.45 21.41
C SER A 186 9.69 16.35 20.63
N VAL A 187 10.20 15.84 19.52
CA VAL A 187 10.99 16.65 18.57
C VAL A 187 10.03 17.57 17.83
N PRO A 188 10.25 18.90 17.82
CA PRO A 188 9.38 19.83 17.07
C PRO A 188 9.51 19.62 15.56
N GLN A 189 8.52 20.10 14.80
CA GLN A 189 8.61 20.13 13.34
C GLN A 189 9.87 20.89 12.88
N PRO A 190 10.60 20.38 11.87
CA PRO A 190 11.76 21.07 11.33
C PRO A 190 11.32 22.29 10.48
N GLU A 191 12.25 23.21 10.25
CA GLU A 191 12.05 24.27 9.27
C GLU A 191 11.87 23.67 7.86
N TYR A 192 11.13 24.39 7.01
CA TYR A 192 10.95 23.97 5.62
C TYR A 192 12.29 23.96 4.87
N ASP A 193 12.67 22.79 4.37
CA ASP A 193 13.85 22.56 3.54
C ASP A 193 13.39 21.95 2.21
N GLU A 194 13.53 22.69 1.11
CA GLU A 194 13.10 22.27 -0.22
C GLU A 194 13.79 21.00 -0.73
N SER A 195 14.93 20.61 -0.15
CA SER A 195 15.63 19.37 -0.50
C SER A 195 15.00 18.12 0.11
N LYS A 196 14.02 18.27 1.01
CA LYS A 196 13.30 17.17 1.66
C LYS A 196 11.97 16.88 0.95
N PRO A 197 11.45 15.65 1.05
CA PRO A 197 10.10 15.35 0.59
C PRO A 197 9.05 16.16 1.35
N HIS A 198 8.05 16.69 0.63
CA HIS A 198 6.94 17.46 1.20
C HIS A 198 5.60 17.04 0.60
N LEU A 199 4.53 17.22 1.38
CA LEU A 199 3.18 17.11 0.85
C LEU A 199 2.93 18.28 -0.12
N ALA A 200 2.29 17.98 -1.26
CA ALA A 200 2.09 18.93 -2.36
C ALA A 200 0.92 19.92 -2.12
N TYR A 201 0.91 20.58 -0.95
CA TYR A 201 0.00 21.68 -0.66
C TYR A 201 0.49 23.00 -1.30
N PRO A 202 -0.39 24.02 -1.42
CA PRO A 202 0.06 25.37 -1.74
C PRO A 202 1.16 25.84 -0.77
N LEU A 203 2.33 26.21 -1.30
CA LEU A 203 3.58 26.35 -0.55
C LEU A 203 3.45 27.21 0.72
N GLU A 204 2.85 28.39 0.59
CA GLU A 204 2.76 29.32 1.73
C GLU A 204 1.80 28.80 2.81
N ALA A 205 0.69 28.17 2.43
CA ALA A 205 -0.22 27.53 3.38
C ALA A 205 0.46 26.35 4.10
N TYR A 206 1.27 25.58 3.36
CA TYR A 206 2.04 24.47 3.91
C TYR A 206 3.08 24.92 4.92
N LYS A 207 3.84 25.99 4.61
CA LYS A 207 4.83 26.58 5.54
C LYS A 207 4.19 27.07 6.83
N GLU A 208 3.00 27.68 6.77
CA GLU A 208 2.29 28.08 7.98
C GLU A 208 1.77 26.87 8.77
N MET A 209 1.30 25.83 8.09
CA MET A 209 0.86 24.59 8.73
C MET A 209 1.99 23.89 9.50
N LEU A 210 3.21 23.87 8.96
CA LEU A 210 4.37 23.27 9.63
C LEU A 210 4.76 23.95 10.95
N LYS A 211 4.28 25.18 11.21
CA LYS A 211 4.52 25.90 12.47
C LYS A 211 3.52 25.53 13.57
N LEU A 212 2.44 24.82 13.24
CA LEU A 212 1.41 24.47 14.21
C LEU A 212 1.89 23.32 15.10
N PRO A 213 1.70 23.40 16.43
CA PRO A 213 1.94 22.27 17.33
C PRO A 213 1.06 21.07 16.99
N ASP A 214 1.53 19.86 17.30
CA ASP A 214 0.81 18.62 17.06
C ASP A 214 -0.59 18.62 17.69
N GLU A 215 -0.76 19.23 18.87
CA GLU A 215 -2.05 19.31 19.56
C GLU A 215 -3.07 20.15 18.78
N VAL A 216 -2.59 21.17 18.05
CA VAL A 216 -3.45 22.01 17.21
C VAL A 216 -3.88 21.24 15.97
N ILE A 217 -2.97 20.50 15.34
CA ILE A 217 -3.30 19.63 14.20
C ILE A 217 -4.28 18.54 14.65
N ALA A 218 -4.03 17.87 15.78
CA ALA A 218 -4.90 16.84 16.32
C ALA A 218 -6.32 17.36 16.63
N ALA A 219 -6.43 18.61 17.09
CA ALA A 219 -7.72 19.26 17.36
C ALA A 219 -8.44 19.76 16.09
N SER A 220 -7.75 19.83 14.94
CA SER A 220 -8.34 20.35 13.69
C SER A 220 -9.37 19.39 13.07
N MET A 221 -9.29 18.09 13.39
CA MET A 221 -10.23 17.10 12.89
C MET A 221 -11.50 17.07 13.74
N THR A 222 -12.61 17.53 13.17
CA THR A 222 -13.89 17.65 13.88
C THR A 222 -14.85 16.50 13.62
N ASP A 223 -14.70 15.79 12.50
CA ASP A 223 -15.64 14.75 12.05
C ASP A 223 -15.20 13.32 12.45
N LYS A 224 -14.94 13.07 13.73
CA LYS A 224 -14.34 11.81 14.20
C LYS A 224 -15.34 10.72 14.62
N GLU A 225 -16.63 11.02 14.61
CA GLU A 225 -17.67 10.10 15.08
C GLU A 225 -18.14 9.19 13.94
N PRO A 226 -18.15 7.86 14.11
CA PRO A 226 -18.64 6.96 13.08
C PRO A 226 -20.09 7.28 12.69
N PRO A 227 -20.46 7.19 11.39
CA PRO A 227 -21.79 7.58 10.92
C PRO A 227 -22.92 6.73 11.53
N ALA A 228 -22.64 5.50 11.98
CA ALA A 228 -23.61 4.63 12.64
C ALA A 228 -23.87 4.97 14.13
N LYS A 229 -23.14 5.94 14.70
CA LYS A 229 -23.32 6.42 16.08
C LYS A 229 -24.04 7.77 16.17
N ASN A 230 -24.33 8.40 15.02
CA ASN A 230 -25.03 9.68 14.89
C ASN A 230 -26.51 9.49 14.59
#